data_AF-A0A259KMU7-F1
#
_entry.id   AF-A0A259KMU7-F1
#
_cell.length_a   1.000
_cell.length_b   1.000
_cell.length_c   1.000
_cell.angle_alpha   90.00
_cell.angle_beta   90.00
_cell.angle_gamma   90.00
#
_symmetry.space_group_name_H-M   'P 1'
#
loop_
_entity.id
_entity.type
_entity.pdbx_description
1 polymer ?
#
loop_
_entity_poly.entity_id
_entity_poly.type
_entity_poly.pdbx_seq_one_letter_code
_entity_poly.pdbx_strand_id
1 'polypeptide(L)' 'MRIFELEKPKTPEQLRLDQLSVTSKRASDALKTERERQKAQRAQQALQKLRMTIKPNTATVKPIKPIKAV' A
#
# COMPACT_ATOMS: atom_id res chain seq x y z
N MET A 1 -17.95 -8.34 -48.31
CA MET A 1 -18.05 -7.92 -46.89
C MET A 1 -19.53 -7.67 -46.61
N ARG A 2 -20.16 -8.44 -45.71
CA ARG A 2 -21.63 -8.39 -45.48
C ARG A 2 -21.95 -7.21 -44.57
N ILE A 3 -22.77 -6.29 -45.08
CA ILE A 3 -23.02 -4.94 -44.56
C ILE A 3 -23.96 -4.93 -43.34
N PHE A 4 -24.14 -6.08 -42.68
CA PHE A 4 -25.13 -6.29 -41.61
C PHE A 4 -24.50 -6.55 -40.23
N GLU A 5 -23.18 -6.48 -40.11
CA GLU A 5 -22.45 -6.60 -38.82
C GLU A 5 -22.18 -5.23 -38.17
N LEU A 6 -23.07 -4.26 -38.38
CA LEU A 6 -23.06 -3.01 -37.62
C LEU A 6 -23.81 -3.28 -36.31
N GLU A 7 -23.07 -3.53 -35.23
CA GLU A 7 -23.63 -3.57 -33.87
C GLU A 7 -24.55 -2.35 -33.68
N LYS A 8 -25.81 -2.61 -33.30
CA LYS A 8 -26.75 -1.53 -33.02
C LYS A 8 -26.16 -0.64 -31.92
N PRO A 9 -26.28 0.70 -32.05
CA PRO A 9 -25.83 1.59 -30.99
C PRO A 9 -26.55 1.23 -29.69
N LYS A 10 -25.80 1.22 -28.58
CA LYS A 10 -26.34 0.90 -27.26
C LYS A 10 -27.53 1.79 -26.95
N THR A 11 -28.58 1.21 -26.38
CA THR A 11 -29.72 2.00 -25.91
C THR A 11 -29.28 2.89 -24.75
N PRO A 12 -29.96 4.04 -24.51
CA PRO A 12 -29.63 4.89 -23.37
C PRO A 12 -29.62 4.15 -22.03
N GLU A 13 -30.53 3.18 -21.84
CA GLU A 13 -30.58 2.35 -20.63
C GLU A 13 -29.36 1.41 -20.51
N GLN A 14 -28.92 0.79 -21.60
CA GLN A 14 -27.69 0.00 -21.61
C GLN A 14 -26.47 0.86 -21.26
N LEU A 15 -26.41 2.07 -21.78
CA LEU A 15 -25.33 3.01 -21.46
C LEU A 15 -25.34 3.42 -19.97
N ARG A 16 -26.53 3.58 -19.36
CA ARG A 16 -26.66 3.85 -17.93
C ARG A 16 -26.16 2.69 -17.08
N LEU A 17 -26.52 1.47 -17.43
CA LEU A 17 -26.06 0.26 -16.73
C LEU A 17 -24.54 0.09 -16.85
N ASP A 18 -23.99 0.35 -18.04
CA ASP A 18 -22.55 0.34 -18.26
C ASP A 18 -21.85 1.37 -17.36
N GLN A 19 -22.35 2.61 -17.32
CA GLN A 19 -21.81 3.64 -16.43
C GLN A 19 -21.89 3.22 -14.96
N LEU A 20 -23.01 2.64 -14.53
CA LEU A 20 -23.17 2.17 -13.16
C LEU A 20 -22.21 1.01 -12.81
N SER A 21 -21.98 0.11 -13.77
CA SER A 21 -21.02 -1.00 -13.58
C SER A 21 -19.59 -0.47 -13.43
N VAL A 22 -19.21 0.51 -14.25
CA VAL A 22 -17.89 1.14 -14.22
C VAL A 22 -17.67 1.90 -12.91
N THR A 23 -18.66 2.64 -12.44
CA THR A 23 -18.56 3.37 -11.17
C THR A 23 -18.47 2.41 -9.99
N SER A 24 -19.28 1.34 -9.96
CA SER A 24 -19.23 0.30 -8.94
C SER A 24 -17.85 -0.38 -8.87
N LYS A 25 -17.30 -0.74 -10.03
CA LYS A 25 -15.94 -1.32 -10.12
C LYS A 25 -14.89 -0.36 -9.58
N ARG A 26 -14.92 0.91 -10.01
CA ARG A 26 -13.99 1.93 -9.53
C ARG A 26 -14.05 2.13 -8.02
N ALA A 27 -15.26 2.14 -7.45
CA ALA A 27 -15.45 2.25 -5.99
C ALA A 27 -14.85 1.04 -5.25
N SER A 28 -15.05 -0.16 -5.79
CA SER A 28 -14.50 -1.39 -5.22
C SER A 28 -12.97 -1.42 -5.26
N ASP A 29 -12.39 -1.02 -6.40
CA ASP A 29 -10.94 -0.95 -6.58
C ASP A 29 -10.32 0.09 -5.64
N ALA A 30 -10.93 1.28 -5.51
CA ALA A 30 -10.47 2.32 -4.59
C ALA A 30 -10.47 1.85 -3.12
N LEU A 31 -11.52 1.14 -2.70
CA LEU A 31 -11.60 0.57 -1.34
C LEU A 31 -10.49 -0.46 -1.11
N LYS A 32 -10.21 -1.31 -2.09
CA LYS A 32 -9.13 -2.30 -2.01
C LYS A 32 -7.77 -1.62 -1.84
N THR A 33 -7.49 -0.61 -2.67
CA THR A 33 -6.24 0.17 -2.58
C THR A 33 -6.09 0.82 -1.20
N GLU A 34 -7.14 1.42 -0.65
CA GLU A 34 -7.06 2.06 0.67
C GLU A 34 -6.82 1.03 1.79
N ARG A 35 -7.46 -0.14 1.72
CA ARG A 35 -7.21 -1.24 2.68
C ARG A 35 -5.76 -1.72 2.62
N GLU A 36 -5.20 -1.87 1.42
CA GLU A 36 -3.79 -2.25 1.23
C GLU A 36 -2.85 -1.19 1.79
N ARG A 37 -3.14 0.10 1.55
CA ARG A 37 -2.39 1.24 2.11
C ARG A 37 -2.37 1.20 3.64
N GLN A 38 -3.52 1.00 4.27
CA GLN A 38 -3.64 0.89 5.73
C GLN A 38 -2.88 -0.32 6.27
N LYS A 39 -2.94 -1.47 5.59
CA LYS A 39 -2.20 -2.68 5.97
C LYS A 39 -0.69 -2.44 5.93
N ALA A 40 -0.18 -1.83 4.86
CA ALA A 40 1.22 -1.48 4.72
C ALA A 40 1.69 -0.52 5.81
N GLN A 41 0.90 0.53 6.10
CA GLN A 41 1.21 1.49 7.16
C GLN A 41 1.29 0.82 8.54
N ARG A 42 0.32 -0.05 8.87
CA ARG A 42 0.33 -0.81 10.13
C ARG A 42 1.54 -1.74 10.23
N ALA A 43 1.89 -2.43 9.15
CA ALA A 43 3.07 -3.30 9.11
C ALA A 43 4.36 -2.50 9.34
N GLN A 44 4.51 -1.34 8.69
CA GLN A 44 5.65 -0.45 8.91
C GLN A 44 5.74 0.05 10.35
N GLN A 45 4.61 0.45 10.95
CA GLN A 45 4.58 0.87 12.35
C GLN A 45 4.99 -0.26 13.30
N ALA A 46 4.52 -1.49 13.05
CA ALA A 46 4.91 -2.66 13.85
C ALA A 46 6.42 -2.92 13.75
N LEU A 47 6.98 -2.90 12.54
CA LEU A 47 8.43 -3.05 12.34
C LEU A 47 9.25 -1.95 13.03
N GLN A 48 8.78 -0.70 12.99
CA GLN A 48 9.44 0.41 13.69
C GLN A 48 9.44 0.20 15.20
N LYS A 49 8.31 -0.20 15.79
CA LYS A 49 8.22 -0.50 17.23
C LYS A 49 9.21 -1.59 17.64
N LEU A 50 9.32 -2.66 16.85
CA LEU A 50 10.28 -3.75 17.10
C LEU A 50 11.74 -3.28 16.96
N ARG A 51 12.03 -2.36 16.04
CA ARG A 51 13.39 -1.77 15.91
C ARG A 51 13.73 -0.85 17.09
N MET A 52 12.77 -0.08 17.59
CA MET A 52 12.98 0.82 18.74
C MET A 52 13.26 0.08 20.04
N THR A 53 12.74 -1.13 20.23
CA THR A 53 13.07 -1.97 21.40
C THR A 53 14.49 -2.55 21.33
N ILE A 54 15.10 -2.57 20.14
CA ILE A 54 16.49 -3.01 19.90
C ILE A 54 17.37 -1.76 19.69
N LYS A 55 17.19 -0.71 20.49
CA LYS A 55 18.28 0.27 20.63
C LYS A 55 19.46 -0.50 21.22
N PRO A 56 20.62 -0.60 20.53
CA PRO A 56 21.80 -1.14 21.18
C PRO A 56 22.03 -0.25 22.39
N ASN A 57 22.02 -0.85 23.58
CA ASN A 57 22.44 -0.18 24.78
C ASN A 57 23.93 0.10 24.57
N THR A 58 24.24 1.25 23.97
CA THR A 58 25.59 1.79 23.89
C THR A 58 25.93 2.24 25.29
N ALA A 59 26.09 1.27 26.20
CA ALA A 59 26.79 1.47 27.44
C ALA A 59 28.13 2.06 27.03
N THR A 60 28.30 3.35 27.32
CA THR A 60 29.51 4.11 27.08
C THR A 60 30.68 3.33 27.65
N VAL A 61 31.37 2.56 26.81
CA VAL A 61 32.57 1.82 27.21
C VAL A 61 33.61 2.88 27.52
N LYS A 62 33.84 3.13 28.82
CA LYS A 62 34.85 4.09 29.25
C LYS A 62 36.20 3.57 28.73
N PRO A 63 36.97 4.41 28.00
CA PRO A 63 38.26 3.98 27.48
C PRO A 63 39.19 3.61 28.65
N ILE A 64 39.77 2.41 28.58
CA ILE A 64 40.74 1.93 29.56
C ILE A 64 42.01 2.77 29.39
N LYS A 65 42.47 3.40 30.48
CA LYS A 65 43.71 4.18 30.45
C LYS A 65 44.92 3.24 30.32
N PRO A 66 45.90 3.54 29.45
CA PRO A 66 47.11 2.74 29.34
C PRO A 66 47.93 2.82 30.62
N ILE A 67 48.42 1.66 31.08
CA ILE A 67 49.31 1.55 32.24
C ILE A 67 50.68 2.10 31.81
N LYS A 68 51.21 3.09 32.55
CA LYS A 68 52.58 3.57 32.34
C LYS A 68 53.55 2.50 32.84
N ALA A 69 54.47 2.09 31.96
CA ALA A 69 55.60 1.26 32.33
C ALA A 69 56.52 2.05 33.28
N VAL A 70 56.98 1.38 34.33
CA VAL A 70 57.92 1.86 35.36
C VAL A 70 59.34 1.79 34.84
#